data_AF-X0WHX1-F1
#
_entry.id   AF-X0WHX1-F1
#
_cell.length_a   1.000
_cell.length_b   1.000
_cell.length_c   1.000
_cell.angle_alpha   90.00
_cell.angle_beta   90.00
_cell.angle_gamma   90.00
#
_symmetry.space_group_name_H-M   'P 1'
#
loop_
_entity.id
_entity.type
_entity.pdbx_description
1 polymer ?
#
loop_
_entity_poly.entity_id
_entity_poly.type
_entity_poly.pdbx_seq_one_letter_code
_entity_poly.pdbx_strand_id
1 'polypeptide(L)'
;AAPKKKKPKEWWKQGQPRFAKSDLGRVFSGTIDLQNSRRPATLKALAIRVGEPLEAGTSATVLFDTELLRASGAVPDHFVAFNTYRDGLGGSGHRLGPPYVFTTRREPGWAKDGKFDDPRSKPNGPLPRDWAKYRGLYRHGPRTVLSYTVGKTSVLESPWIEAAGDVRAVSRTLEIGAAKVPLLLKVCDVDGLKGEVQTADGRSWLLLEKDEQLTAVGIVSDRGGDKIKLATADKGRVVVEVSP
;
A
#
# COMPACT_ATOMS: atom_id res chain seq x y z
N ALA A 1 0.87 34.62 -18.10
CA ALA A 1 -0.46 34.10 -17.67
C ALA A 1 -0.38 32.58 -17.53
N ALA A 2 -0.73 32.00 -16.38
CA ALA A 2 -0.77 30.55 -16.23
C ALA A 2 -1.83 29.95 -17.18
N PRO A 3 -1.54 28.84 -17.88
CA PRO A 3 -2.51 28.24 -18.79
C PRO A 3 -3.73 27.78 -18.00
N LYS A 4 -4.93 28.20 -18.42
CA LYS A 4 -6.20 27.80 -17.83
C LYS A 4 -6.29 26.26 -17.85
N LYS A 5 -6.53 25.63 -16.69
CA LYS A 5 -6.77 24.18 -16.60
C LYS A 5 -7.96 23.82 -17.48
N LYS A 6 -7.73 23.03 -18.54
CA LYS A 6 -8.81 22.53 -19.41
C LYS A 6 -9.78 21.68 -18.59
N LYS A 7 -11.08 21.93 -18.74
CA LYS A 7 -12.13 21.10 -18.13
C LYS A 7 -12.03 19.66 -18.68
N PRO A 8 -12.18 18.62 -17.84
CA PRO A 8 -12.16 17.24 -18.29
C PRO A 8 -13.22 16.94 -19.35
N LYS A 9 -12.84 16.36 -20.48
CA LYS A 9 -13.79 15.86 -21.48
C LYS A 9 -14.33 14.49 -21.05
N GLU A 10 -15.55 14.18 -21.44
CA GLU A 10 -16.23 12.93 -21.04
C GLU A 10 -15.49 11.67 -21.50
N TRP A 11 -14.94 11.69 -22.71
CA TRP A 11 -14.14 10.58 -23.24
C TRP A 11 -12.80 10.37 -22.52
N TRP A 12 -12.30 11.34 -21.72
CA TRP A 12 -11.11 11.15 -20.84
C TRP A 12 -11.38 10.20 -19.68
N LYS A 13 -12.65 9.85 -19.44
CA LYS A 13 -13.05 8.89 -18.40
C LYS A 13 -13.18 7.47 -18.95
N GLN A 14 -13.15 7.29 -20.27
CA GLN A 14 -13.18 5.97 -20.89
C GLN A 14 -11.82 5.27 -20.74
N GLY A 15 -11.81 3.96 -20.58
CA GLY A 15 -10.57 3.18 -20.52
C GLY A 15 -9.83 3.17 -21.86
N GLN A 16 -8.49 3.23 -21.85
CA GLN A 16 -7.72 3.21 -23.09
C GLN A 16 -7.90 1.90 -23.87
N PRO A 17 -8.38 1.92 -25.13
CA PRO A 17 -8.65 0.69 -25.87
C PRO A 17 -7.39 -0.13 -26.19
N ARG A 18 -6.19 0.47 -26.16
CA ARG A 18 -4.92 -0.23 -26.42
C ARG A 18 -4.39 -0.97 -25.19
N PHE A 19 -4.16 -0.26 -24.08
CA PHE A 19 -3.64 -0.88 -22.86
C PHE A 19 -4.69 -1.65 -22.06
N ALA A 20 -5.97 -1.27 -22.13
CA ALA A 20 -7.03 -2.04 -21.45
C ALA A 20 -7.25 -3.44 -22.05
N LYS A 21 -6.77 -3.66 -23.28
CA LYS A 21 -6.79 -4.98 -23.94
C LYS A 21 -5.49 -5.78 -23.77
N SER A 22 -4.48 -5.17 -23.15
CA SER A 22 -3.19 -5.82 -22.92
C SER A 22 -3.22 -6.57 -21.59
N ASP A 23 -2.64 -7.77 -21.55
CA ASP A 23 -2.31 -8.39 -20.27
C ASP A 23 -1.09 -7.68 -19.68
N LEU A 24 -1.30 -7.02 -18.53
CA LEU A 24 -0.26 -6.30 -17.79
C LEU A 24 0.52 -7.22 -16.84
N GLY A 25 0.17 -8.50 -16.81
CA GLY A 25 0.72 -9.47 -15.89
C GLY A 25 0.40 -9.16 -14.43
N ARG A 26 1.22 -9.72 -13.53
CA ARG A 26 1.01 -9.60 -12.08
C ARG A 26 1.45 -8.27 -11.48
N VAL A 27 2.35 -7.54 -12.14
CA VAL A 27 2.92 -6.30 -11.60
C VAL A 27 2.99 -5.23 -12.68
N PHE A 28 2.40 -4.07 -12.40
CA PHE A 28 2.55 -2.87 -13.21
C PHE A 28 3.30 -1.79 -12.41
N SER A 29 4.24 -1.08 -13.04
CA SER A 29 4.96 0.02 -12.39
C SER A 29 4.68 1.36 -13.04
N GLY A 30 4.48 2.39 -12.22
CA GLY A 30 4.35 3.76 -12.68
C GLY A 30 3.90 4.73 -11.60
N THR A 31 3.70 5.98 -11.98
CA THR A 31 2.95 6.93 -11.14
C THR A 31 1.47 6.61 -11.21
N ILE A 32 0.85 6.36 -10.07
CA ILE A 32 -0.56 5.94 -9.97
C ILE A 32 -1.34 6.89 -9.07
N ASP A 33 -2.38 7.48 -9.65
CA ASP A 33 -3.31 8.35 -8.95
C ASP A 33 -4.38 7.53 -8.22
N LEU A 34 -4.59 7.80 -6.94
CA LEU A 34 -5.63 7.18 -6.13
C LEU A 34 -6.91 8.01 -6.30
N GLN A 35 -7.73 7.68 -7.29
CA GLN A 35 -8.93 8.44 -7.64
C GLN A 35 -9.89 8.57 -6.47
N ASN A 36 -10.44 9.77 -6.27
CA ASN A 36 -11.37 10.09 -5.19
C ASN A 36 -10.84 9.77 -3.78
N SER A 37 -9.54 9.51 -3.65
CA SER A 37 -8.89 9.39 -2.35
C SER A 37 -8.53 10.77 -1.82
N ARG A 38 -8.59 10.93 -0.50
CA ARG A 38 -7.95 12.08 0.19
C ARG A 38 -6.43 11.96 0.17
N ARG A 39 -5.86 10.82 -0.26
CA ARG A 39 -4.42 10.58 -0.32
C ARG A 39 -3.87 10.95 -1.71
N PRO A 40 -2.66 11.52 -1.78
CA PRO A 40 -2.07 11.90 -3.05
C PRO A 40 -1.57 10.67 -3.82
N ALA A 41 -1.29 10.86 -5.10
CA ALA A 41 -0.72 9.83 -5.98
C ALA A 41 0.57 9.18 -5.42
N THR A 42 0.75 7.92 -5.78
CA THR A 42 1.99 7.16 -5.52
C THR A 42 2.93 7.36 -6.71
N LEU A 43 4.08 8.01 -6.50
CA LEU A 43 4.92 8.51 -7.60
C LEU A 43 5.70 7.38 -8.31
N LYS A 44 6.20 6.42 -7.54
CA LYS A 44 6.90 5.24 -8.07
C LYS A 44 6.29 3.96 -7.51
N ALA A 45 5.09 3.67 -8.00
CA ALA A 45 4.28 2.58 -7.51
C ALA A 45 4.62 1.25 -8.21
N LEU A 46 4.37 0.16 -7.47
CA LEU A 46 4.12 -1.16 -7.99
C LEU A 46 2.66 -1.48 -7.67
N ALA A 47 1.82 -1.61 -8.70
CA ALA A 47 0.49 -2.20 -8.56
C ALA A 47 0.63 -3.71 -8.73
N ILE A 48 0.36 -4.44 -7.66
CA ILE A 48 0.58 -5.89 -7.55
C ILE A 48 -0.78 -6.57 -7.52
N ARG A 49 -1.06 -7.41 -8.51
CA ARG A 49 -2.23 -8.30 -8.49
C ARG A 49 -2.06 -9.31 -7.38
N VAL A 50 -3.03 -9.38 -6.48
CA VAL A 50 -3.07 -10.35 -5.38
C VAL A 50 -4.35 -11.17 -5.46
N GLY A 51 -4.27 -12.42 -5.01
CA GLY A 51 -5.36 -13.38 -5.15
C GLY A 51 -5.38 -14.07 -6.51
N GLU A 52 -6.22 -15.08 -6.60
CA GLU A 52 -6.61 -15.63 -7.88
C GLU A 52 -7.55 -14.67 -8.62
N PRO A 53 -7.55 -14.68 -9.96
CA PRO A 53 -8.51 -13.91 -10.72
C PRO A 53 -9.94 -14.31 -10.35
N LEU A 54 -10.78 -13.31 -10.12
CA LEU A 54 -12.23 -13.47 -10.01
C LEU A 54 -12.86 -13.59 -11.40
N GLU A 55 -14.18 -13.81 -11.41
CA GLU A 55 -15.01 -13.74 -12.61
C GLU A 55 -14.75 -12.43 -13.39
N ALA A 56 -14.78 -12.53 -14.72
CA ALA A 56 -14.34 -11.48 -15.65
C ALA A 56 -12.83 -11.12 -15.62
N GLY A 57 -11.99 -11.92 -14.94
CA GLY A 57 -10.53 -11.78 -14.95
C GLY A 57 -9.99 -10.62 -14.10
N THR A 58 -10.80 -10.11 -13.18
CA THR A 58 -10.39 -9.08 -12.22
C THR A 58 -9.60 -9.69 -11.07
N SER A 59 -8.78 -8.90 -10.38
CA SER A 59 -8.04 -9.35 -9.20
C SER A 59 -7.91 -8.20 -8.23
N ALA A 60 -7.70 -8.51 -6.95
CA ALA A 60 -7.31 -7.49 -5.98
C ALA A 60 -5.96 -6.87 -6.37
N THR A 61 -5.76 -5.64 -5.91
CA THR A 61 -4.51 -4.92 -6.11
C THR A 61 -4.02 -4.34 -4.81
N VAL A 62 -2.75 -4.59 -4.50
CA VAL A 62 -2.00 -3.83 -3.50
C VAL A 62 -1.06 -2.87 -4.23
N LEU A 63 -1.10 -1.60 -3.85
CA LEU A 63 -0.23 -0.56 -4.36
C LEU A 63 0.94 -0.36 -3.38
N PHE A 64 2.17 -0.57 -3.85
CA PHE A 64 3.38 -0.39 -3.05
C PHE A 64 4.22 0.76 -3.59
N ASP A 65 4.60 1.70 -2.72
CA ASP A 65 5.45 2.84 -3.04
C ASP A 65 6.92 2.46 -2.86
N THR A 66 7.69 2.35 -3.94
CA THR A 66 9.10 1.97 -3.87
C THR A 66 10.02 3.09 -3.38
N GLU A 67 9.53 4.34 -3.37
CA GLU A 67 10.31 5.47 -2.87
C GLU A 67 10.17 5.62 -1.36
N LEU A 68 8.96 5.43 -0.84
CA LEU A 68 8.63 5.56 0.58
C LEU A 68 8.52 4.23 1.35
N LEU A 69 8.62 3.10 0.66
CA LEU A 69 8.45 1.74 1.20
C LEU A 69 7.17 1.55 2.02
N ARG A 70 6.03 1.96 1.45
CA ARG A 70 4.72 1.83 2.09
C ARG A 70 3.75 1.11 1.16
N ALA A 71 2.84 0.33 1.72
CA ALA A 71 1.60 0.02 1.03
C ALA A 71 0.74 1.30 1.01
N SER A 72 0.57 1.90 -0.17
CA SER A 72 -0.15 3.18 -0.31
C SER A 72 -1.66 3.02 -0.38
N GLY A 73 -2.12 1.83 -0.78
CA GLY A 73 -3.52 1.42 -0.66
C GLY A 73 -3.77 0.05 -1.28
N ALA A 74 -4.98 -0.45 -1.09
CA ALA A 74 -5.42 -1.70 -1.71
C ALA A 74 -6.90 -1.63 -2.11
N VAL A 75 -7.26 -2.38 -3.14
CA VAL A 75 -8.64 -2.50 -3.67
C VAL A 75 -8.94 -3.97 -3.95
N PRO A 76 -10.17 -4.45 -3.74
CA PRO A 76 -10.47 -5.87 -3.77
C PRO A 76 -10.58 -6.43 -5.20
N ASP A 77 -11.09 -5.66 -6.17
CA ASP A 77 -11.55 -6.24 -7.46
C ASP A 77 -11.20 -5.36 -8.68
N HIS A 78 -10.15 -4.56 -8.55
CA HIS A 78 -9.72 -3.64 -9.60
C HIS A 78 -8.21 -3.71 -9.79
N PHE A 79 -7.79 -3.57 -11.05
CA PHE A 79 -6.39 -3.29 -11.40
C PHE A 79 -6.26 -1.85 -11.93
N VAL A 80 -5.04 -1.47 -12.28
CA VAL A 80 -4.72 -0.13 -12.77
C VAL A 80 -5.48 0.18 -14.07
N ALA A 81 -6.19 1.29 -14.08
CA ALA A 81 -6.85 1.84 -15.25
C ALA A 81 -5.97 2.90 -15.95
N PHE A 82 -6.10 2.97 -17.27
CA PHE A 82 -5.33 3.86 -18.13
C PHE A 82 -6.22 4.97 -18.68
N ASN A 83 -5.75 6.20 -18.56
CA ASN A 83 -6.45 7.39 -19.01
C ASN A 83 -6.24 7.62 -20.52
N THR A 84 -7.31 7.67 -21.31
CA THR A 84 -7.28 7.96 -22.77
C THR A 84 -6.69 9.33 -23.11
N TYR A 85 -6.72 10.29 -22.19
CA TYR A 85 -6.07 11.59 -22.40
C TYR A 85 -4.54 11.46 -22.59
N ARG A 86 -3.92 10.35 -22.15
CA ARG A 86 -2.50 10.10 -22.37
C ARG A 86 -2.12 9.77 -23.81
N ASP A 87 -3.07 9.38 -24.67
CA ASP A 87 -2.80 9.27 -26.12
C ASP A 87 -2.35 10.62 -26.72
N GLY A 88 -2.68 11.74 -26.08
CA GLY A 88 -2.20 13.08 -26.42
C GLY A 88 -1.12 13.64 -25.48
N LEU A 89 -0.37 12.78 -24.77
CA LEU A 89 0.67 13.14 -23.78
C LEU A 89 0.18 13.95 -22.57
N GLY A 90 -1.13 13.96 -22.30
CA GLY A 90 -1.74 14.76 -21.23
C GLY A 90 -2.10 13.99 -19.96
N GLY A 91 -1.95 14.65 -18.80
CA GLY A 91 -2.51 14.23 -17.50
C GLY A 91 -1.77 13.09 -16.77
N SER A 92 -2.25 12.76 -15.56
CA SER A 92 -1.87 11.53 -14.84
C SER A 92 -2.41 10.33 -15.61
N GLY A 93 -1.51 9.43 -16.01
CA GLY A 93 -1.84 8.38 -16.98
C GLY A 93 -2.39 7.09 -16.40
N HIS A 94 -2.13 6.82 -15.11
CA HIS A 94 -2.51 5.57 -14.46
C HIS A 94 -3.28 5.89 -13.19
N ARG A 95 -4.34 5.13 -12.97
CA ARG A 95 -5.30 5.40 -11.91
C ARG A 95 -5.71 4.11 -11.24
N LEU A 96 -5.94 4.18 -9.94
CA LEU A 96 -6.57 3.13 -9.15
C LEU A 96 -7.77 3.79 -8.46
N GLY A 97 -8.96 3.22 -8.59
CA GLY A 97 -10.20 3.76 -8.05
C GLY A 97 -10.73 2.98 -6.85
N PRO A 98 -11.68 3.55 -6.08
CA PRO A 98 -12.35 2.86 -4.98
C PRO A 98 -13.17 1.64 -5.46
N PRO A 99 -13.59 0.74 -4.54
CA PRO A 99 -13.50 0.84 -3.09
C PRO A 99 -12.10 0.52 -2.56
N TYR A 100 -11.57 1.40 -1.69
CA TYR A 100 -10.30 1.16 -1.01
C TYR A 100 -10.52 0.34 0.24
N VAL A 101 -9.80 -0.78 0.38
CA VAL A 101 -9.70 -1.53 1.66
C VAL A 101 -8.96 -0.69 2.69
N PHE A 102 -7.88 -0.05 2.27
CA PHE A 102 -7.17 0.95 3.06
C PHE A 102 -6.39 1.90 2.14
N THR A 103 -5.95 3.02 2.71
CA THR A 103 -4.95 3.88 2.10
C THR A 103 -3.98 4.39 3.17
N THR A 104 -2.80 4.87 2.75
CA THR A 104 -1.87 5.57 3.64
C THR A 104 -1.51 6.97 3.11
N ARG A 105 -1.09 7.86 4.00
CA ARG A 105 -0.48 9.15 3.69
C ARG A 105 0.88 8.97 3.06
N ARG A 106 1.24 9.89 2.15
CA ARG A 106 2.52 9.95 1.45
C ARG A 106 3.64 10.43 2.36
N GLU A 107 3.95 9.55 3.31
CA GLU A 107 5.00 9.59 4.31
C GLU A 107 5.68 8.21 4.26
N PRO A 108 6.94 8.07 4.70
CA PRO A 108 7.61 6.78 4.92
C PRO A 108 6.69 5.67 5.44
N GLY A 109 6.85 4.45 4.94
CA GLY A 109 6.14 3.27 5.44
C GLY A 109 6.77 2.70 6.70
N TRP A 110 8.06 2.96 6.91
CA TRP A 110 8.78 2.62 8.11
C TRP A 110 9.23 3.90 8.81
N ALA A 111 9.14 3.93 10.14
CA ALA A 111 9.64 5.07 10.91
C ALA A 111 11.17 5.03 11.02
N LYS A 112 11.77 6.20 11.23
CA LYS A 112 13.13 6.34 11.74
C LYS A 112 13.06 7.19 12.99
N ASP A 113 13.70 6.72 14.06
CA ASP A 113 13.69 7.37 15.38
C ASP A 113 12.26 7.68 15.88
N GLY A 114 11.33 6.75 15.65
CA GLY A 114 9.93 6.87 16.05
C GLY A 114 9.06 7.76 15.15
N LYS A 115 9.62 8.37 14.10
CA LYS A 115 8.94 9.35 13.25
C LYS A 115 8.76 8.88 11.81
N PHE A 116 7.66 9.30 11.21
CA PHE A 116 7.33 9.05 9.80
C PHE A 116 7.50 10.30 8.92
N ASP A 117 8.20 11.33 9.40
CA ASP A 117 8.42 12.55 8.64
C ASP A 117 9.35 12.28 7.45
N ASP A 118 8.92 12.67 6.25
CA ASP A 118 9.70 12.46 5.03
C ASP A 118 10.98 13.33 5.06
N PRO A 119 12.19 12.73 5.08
CA PRO A 119 13.43 13.48 5.20
C PRO A 119 13.85 14.15 3.89
N ARG A 120 13.17 13.86 2.77
CA ARG A 120 13.60 14.31 1.44
C ARG A 120 13.22 15.79 1.24
N SER A 121 14.22 16.63 0.96
CA SER A 121 13.99 18.07 0.66
C SER A 121 13.11 18.29 -0.57
N LYS A 122 13.22 17.40 -1.56
CA LYS A 122 12.27 17.27 -2.67
C LYS A 122 11.63 15.89 -2.54
N PRO A 123 10.31 15.77 -2.41
CA PRO A 123 9.63 14.50 -2.10
C PRO A 123 9.50 13.57 -3.32
N ASN A 124 10.55 13.52 -4.14
CA ASN A 124 10.69 12.69 -5.33
C ASN A 124 12.00 11.88 -5.19
N GLY A 125 11.98 10.59 -5.56
CA GLY A 125 13.15 9.72 -5.43
C GLY A 125 13.17 8.91 -4.13
N PRO A 126 14.07 7.93 -3.99
CA PRO A 126 14.05 7.01 -2.84
C PRO A 126 14.38 7.72 -1.51
N LEU A 127 13.93 7.13 -0.40
CA LEU A 127 14.38 7.48 0.94
C LEU A 127 15.92 7.34 1.10
N PRO A 128 16.53 8.05 2.06
CA PRO A 128 17.91 7.82 2.47
C PRO A 128 18.17 6.35 2.78
N ARG A 129 19.33 5.82 2.37
CA ARG A 129 19.64 4.37 2.46
C ARG A 129 19.69 3.86 3.90
N ASP A 130 20.05 4.72 4.83
CA ASP A 130 20.10 4.44 6.27
C ASP A 130 18.70 4.49 6.92
N TRP A 131 17.71 5.07 6.24
CA TRP A 131 16.29 4.95 6.60
C TRP A 131 15.73 3.64 6.08
N ALA A 132 15.63 3.50 4.76
CA ALA A 132 15.17 2.29 4.11
C ALA A 132 15.54 2.28 2.63
N LYS A 133 15.69 1.09 2.03
CA LYS A 133 16.10 0.96 0.63
C LYS A 133 15.36 -0.19 -0.06
N TYR A 134 14.61 0.15 -1.11
CA TYR A 134 14.09 -0.84 -2.06
C TYR A 134 15.24 -1.58 -2.75
N ARG A 135 15.19 -2.92 -2.78
CA ARG A 135 16.20 -3.77 -3.43
C ARG A 135 15.68 -4.40 -4.71
N GLY A 136 14.38 -4.70 -4.78
CA GLY A 136 13.76 -5.29 -5.95
C GLY A 136 12.53 -6.10 -5.58
N LEU A 137 12.11 -6.96 -6.49
CA LEU A 137 11.07 -7.94 -6.27
C LEU A 137 11.47 -9.28 -6.89
N TYR A 138 10.89 -10.34 -6.34
CA TYR A 138 10.94 -11.69 -6.87
C TYR A 138 9.52 -12.16 -7.21
N ARG A 139 9.43 -13.18 -8.06
CA ARG A 139 8.19 -13.89 -8.34
C ARG A 139 8.31 -15.32 -7.85
N HIS A 140 7.30 -15.80 -7.14
CA HIS A 140 7.23 -17.17 -6.66
C HIS A 140 5.80 -17.70 -6.81
N GLY A 141 5.57 -18.55 -7.81
CA GLY A 141 4.21 -18.95 -8.20
C GLY A 141 3.33 -17.72 -8.51
N PRO A 142 2.14 -17.61 -7.90
CA PRO A 142 1.27 -16.44 -8.09
C PRO A 142 1.67 -15.22 -7.25
N ARG A 143 2.64 -15.35 -6.33
CA ARG A 143 3.03 -14.32 -5.37
C ARG A 143 4.11 -13.42 -5.93
N THR A 144 4.05 -12.14 -5.55
CA THR A 144 5.14 -11.17 -5.74
C THR A 144 5.76 -10.89 -4.38
N VAL A 145 7.08 -11.11 -4.25
CA VAL A 145 7.83 -10.88 -3.01
C VAL A 145 8.67 -9.63 -3.18
N LEU A 146 8.37 -8.59 -2.41
CA LEU A 146 9.15 -7.35 -2.35
C LEU A 146 10.37 -7.57 -1.47
N SER A 147 11.53 -7.07 -1.89
CA SER A 147 12.76 -7.10 -1.11
C SER A 147 13.27 -5.70 -0.87
N TYR A 148 13.52 -5.39 0.41
CA TYR A 148 14.05 -4.10 0.82
C TYR A 148 14.80 -4.19 2.16
N THR A 149 15.40 -3.08 2.59
CA THR A 149 15.98 -2.96 3.94
C THR A 149 15.36 -1.81 4.69
N VAL A 150 15.26 -1.93 6.02
CA VAL A 150 14.92 -0.86 6.97
C VAL A 150 16.15 -0.66 7.85
N GLY A 151 16.82 0.48 7.69
CA GLY A 151 18.20 0.63 8.13
C GLY A 151 19.08 -0.50 7.59
N LYS A 152 19.61 -1.33 8.50
CA LYS A 152 20.43 -2.50 8.18
C LYS A 152 19.63 -3.82 8.16
N THR A 153 18.38 -3.82 8.60
CA THR A 153 17.54 -5.01 8.69
C THR A 153 16.95 -5.35 7.33
N SER A 154 17.08 -6.59 6.88
CA SER A 154 16.44 -7.08 5.65
C SER A 154 14.96 -7.34 5.87
N VAL A 155 14.14 -7.04 4.86
CA VAL A 155 12.71 -7.37 4.86
C VAL A 155 12.35 -7.99 3.52
N LEU A 156 11.64 -9.11 3.59
CA LEU A 156 10.84 -9.65 2.49
C LEU A 156 9.37 -9.43 2.81
N GLU A 157 8.61 -8.94 1.84
CA GLU A 157 7.18 -8.68 2.01
C GLU A 157 6.38 -9.24 0.84
N SER A 158 5.40 -10.09 1.14
CA SER A 158 4.51 -10.67 0.14
C SER A 158 3.07 -10.25 0.42
N PRO A 159 2.51 -9.26 -0.31
CA PRO A 159 1.10 -8.93 -0.19
C PRO A 159 0.22 -10.04 -0.80
N TRP A 160 -0.95 -10.28 -0.22
CA TRP A 160 -1.96 -11.18 -0.74
C TRP A 160 -3.38 -10.70 -0.41
N ILE A 161 -4.40 -11.43 -0.87
CA ILE A 161 -5.77 -11.31 -0.38
C ILE A 161 -6.25 -12.69 0.08
N GLU A 162 -6.61 -12.78 1.35
CA GLU A 162 -7.15 -13.98 1.96
C GLU A 162 -8.68 -13.95 1.91
N ALA A 163 -9.31 -15.12 1.85
CA ALA A 163 -10.76 -15.28 1.91
C ALA A 163 -11.11 -16.35 2.95
N ALA A 164 -12.09 -16.05 3.80
CA ALA A 164 -12.65 -16.98 4.77
C ALA A 164 -14.16 -16.72 4.89
N GLY A 165 -14.97 -17.65 4.36
CA GLY A 165 -16.41 -17.41 4.18
C GLY A 165 -16.64 -16.16 3.31
N ASP A 166 -17.49 -15.26 3.78
CA ASP A 166 -17.83 -14.01 3.08
C ASP A 166 -16.84 -12.87 3.36
N VAL A 167 -15.81 -13.09 4.18
CA VAL A 167 -14.82 -12.08 4.53
C VAL A 167 -13.60 -12.21 3.63
N ARG A 168 -13.22 -11.10 3.00
CA ARG A 168 -11.95 -10.93 2.29
C ARG A 168 -11.09 -9.91 3.00
N ALA A 169 -9.81 -10.24 3.19
CA ALA A 169 -8.85 -9.37 3.87
C ALA A 169 -7.56 -9.28 3.07
N VAL A 170 -7.02 -8.07 2.93
CA VAL A 170 -5.67 -7.89 2.37
C VAL A 170 -4.67 -8.27 3.44
N SER A 171 -3.81 -9.23 3.14
CA SER A 171 -2.71 -9.65 4.01
C SER A 171 -1.38 -9.12 3.48
N ARG A 172 -0.43 -8.88 4.39
CA ARG A 172 0.97 -8.63 4.09
C ARG A 172 1.78 -9.57 4.96
N THR A 173 2.41 -10.57 4.36
CA THR A 173 3.34 -11.45 5.07
C THR A 173 4.71 -10.80 5.04
N LEU A 174 5.31 -10.57 6.22
CA LEU A 174 6.65 -9.97 6.34
C LEU A 174 7.60 -10.98 6.98
N GLU A 175 8.73 -11.22 6.31
CA GLU A 175 9.90 -11.84 6.92
C GLU A 175 10.92 -10.74 7.22
N ILE A 176 11.24 -10.57 8.50
CA ILE A 176 12.09 -9.50 8.99
C ILE A 176 13.33 -10.13 9.60
N GLY A 177 14.51 -9.72 9.11
CA GLY A 177 15.79 -10.15 9.66
C GLY A 177 16.01 -9.65 11.09
N ALA A 178 17.06 -10.12 11.76
CA ALA A 178 17.39 -9.67 13.10
C ALA A 178 17.59 -8.13 13.16
N ALA A 179 16.78 -7.46 13.98
CA ALA A 179 16.85 -6.03 14.20
C ALA A 179 17.67 -5.74 15.46
N LYS A 180 18.40 -4.61 15.46
CA LYS A 180 19.14 -4.13 16.65
C LYS A 180 18.41 -3.04 17.41
N VAL A 181 17.35 -2.50 16.81
CA VAL A 181 16.50 -1.42 17.33
C VAL A 181 15.05 -1.73 16.97
N PRO A 182 14.07 -1.21 17.72
CA PRO A 182 12.66 -1.36 17.37
C PRO A 182 12.37 -0.81 15.97
N LEU A 183 11.54 -1.53 15.21
CA LEU A 183 11.06 -1.11 13.88
C LEU A 183 9.57 -0.81 13.96
N LEU A 184 9.14 0.31 13.38
CA LEU A 184 7.73 0.70 13.32
C LEU A 184 7.25 0.74 11.87
N LEU A 185 6.34 -0.17 11.53
CA LEU A 185 5.69 -0.26 10.23
C LEU A 185 4.33 0.43 10.26
N LYS A 186 4.06 1.29 9.28
CA LYS A 186 2.73 1.81 8.99
C LYS A 186 1.91 0.78 8.22
N VAL A 187 0.70 0.49 8.72
CA VAL A 187 -0.24 -0.46 8.10
C VAL A 187 -1.31 0.27 7.29
N CYS A 188 -2.06 1.16 7.93
CA CYS A 188 -3.10 1.98 7.32
C CYS A 188 -3.25 3.32 8.06
N ASP A 189 -3.99 4.26 7.48
CA ASP A 189 -4.36 5.52 8.13
C ASP A 189 -5.88 5.70 8.15
N VAL A 190 -6.46 5.74 9.36
CA VAL A 190 -7.89 6.04 9.59
C VAL A 190 -7.98 7.39 10.29
N ASP A 191 -8.23 8.44 9.52
CA ASP A 191 -8.07 9.83 9.97
C ASP A 191 -8.81 10.13 11.29
N GLY A 192 -8.07 10.57 12.30
CA GLY A 192 -8.62 11.08 13.56
C GLY A 192 -9.06 10.00 14.56
N LEU A 193 -8.89 8.72 14.24
CA LEU A 193 -9.26 7.64 15.15
C LEU A 193 -8.05 7.09 15.91
N LYS A 194 -8.29 6.80 17.19
CA LYS A 194 -7.48 5.89 18.00
C LYS A 194 -8.39 4.75 18.41
N GLY A 195 -7.84 3.56 18.56
CA GLY A 195 -8.60 2.42 19.04
C GLY A 195 -7.75 1.60 19.99
N GLU A 196 -8.44 0.80 20.78
CA GLU A 196 -7.81 -0.11 21.72
C GLU A 196 -7.53 -1.44 21.05
N VAL A 197 -6.33 -1.96 21.27
CA VAL A 197 -5.93 -3.25 20.74
C VAL A 197 -6.52 -4.33 21.63
N GLN A 198 -7.32 -5.19 21.02
CA GLN A 198 -7.89 -6.38 21.64
C GLN A 198 -6.93 -7.55 21.43
N THR A 199 -6.85 -8.44 22.42
CA THR A 199 -6.03 -9.65 22.33
C THR A 199 -6.80 -10.84 22.87
N ALA A 200 -6.88 -11.92 22.09
CA ALA A 200 -7.34 -13.24 22.55
C ALA A 200 -6.64 -14.35 21.77
N ASP A 201 -6.46 -15.50 22.40
CA ASP A 201 -5.85 -16.70 21.80
C ASP A 201 -4.51 -16.43 21.12
N GLY A 202 -3.69 -15.55 21.70
CA GLY A 202 -2.37 -15.17 21.19
C GLY A 202 -2.41 -14.32 19.91
N ARG A 203 -3.56 -13.76 19.54
CA ARG A 203 -3.74 -12.85 18.39
C ARG A 203 -4.14 -11.48 18.89
N SER A 204 -3.64 -10.44 18.23
CA SER A 204 -4.02 -9.06 18.52
C SER A 204 -4.68 -8.42 17.31
N TRP A 205 -5.75 -7.67 17.56
CA TRP A 205 -6.47 -6.94 16.52
C TRP A 205 -6.98 -5.59 17.03
N LEU A 206 -7.35 -4.75 16.08
CA LEU A 206 -7.88 -3.42 16.28
C LEU A 206 -9.08 -3.23 15.35
N LEU A 207 -10.15 -2.67 15.89
CA LEU A 207 -11.34 -2.28 15.14
C LEU A 207 -11.48 -0.75 15.21
N LEU A 208 -11.62 -0.10 14.06
CA LEU A 208 -11.82 1.35 13.94
C LEU A 208 -13.02 1.61 13.04
N GLU A 209 -14.02 2.31 13.55
CA GLU A 209 -15.24 2.63 12.78
C GLU A 209 -15.31 4.13 12.46
N LYS A 210 -15.47 4.45 11.18
CA LYS A 210 -15.63 5.83 10.70
C LYS A 210 -16.59 5.90 9.52
N ASP A 211 -17.53 6.83 9.53
CA ASP A 211 -18.43 7.09 8.40
C ASP A 211 -19.13 5.79 7.91
N GLU A 212 -19.63 4.97 8.85
CA GLU A 212 -20.24 3.64 8.62
C GLU A 212 -19.30 2.58 7.98
N GLN A 213 -17.98 2.86 7.94
CA GLN A 213 -16.96 1.91 7.50
C GLN A 213 -16.17 1.38 8.70
N LEU A 214 -16.18 0.05 8.85
CA LEU A 214 -15.34 -0.66 9.81
C LEU A 214 -13.99 -1.02 9.16
N THR A 215 -12.89 -0.57 9.77
CA THR A 215 -11.53 -1.01 9.45
C THR A 215 -11.06 -1.97 10.54
N ALA A 216 -10.84 -3.23 10.16
CA ALA A 216 -10.23 -4.23 11.03
C ALA A 216 -8.76 -4.45 10.65
N VAL A 217 -7.87 -4.44 11.63
CA VAL A 217 -6.44 -4.76 11.46
C VAL A 217 -6.06 -5.82 12.48
N GLY A 218 -5.45 -6.91 12.03
CA GLY A 218 -4.97 -7.98 12.89
C GLY A 218 -3.50 -8.30 12.61
N ILE A 219 -2.83 -8.83 13.63
CA ILE A 219 -1.50 -9.43 13.49
C ILE A 219 -1.58 -10.93 13.77
N VAL A 220 -0.85 -11.70 12.96
CA VAL A 220 -0.64 -13.13 13.15
C VAL A 220 0.85 -13.36 12.95
N SER A 221 1.47 -14.10 13.86
CA SER A 221 2.90 -14.36 13.87
C SER A 221 3.18 -15.84 14.08
N ASP A 222 3.98 -16.44 13.22
CA ASP A 222 4.43 -17.81 13.38
C ASP A 222 5.62 -17.93 14.36
N ARG A 223 6.43 -16.86 14.48
CA ARG A 223 7.60 -16.76 15.37
C ARG A 223 7.76 -15.35 15.92
N GLY A 224 8.24 -15.24 17.15
CA GLY A 224 8.56 -13.96 17.79
C GLY A 224 7.36 -13.06 18.05
N GLY A 225 6.17 -13.64 18.25
CA GLY A 225 4.93 -12.87 18.48
C GLY A 225 4.97 -11.99 19.72
N ASP A 226 5.75 -12.37 20.73
CA ASP A 226 6.04 -11.58 21.93
C ASP A 226 6.76 -10.25 21.62
N LYS A 227 7.42 -10.16 20.45
CA LYS A 227 8.13 -8.98 19.96
C LYS A 227 7.29 -8.11 19.01
N ILE A 228 6.07 -8.51 18.69
CA ILE A 228 5.23 -7.82 17.70
C ILE A 228 4.03 -7.20 18.40
N LYS A 229 3.85 -5.89 18.24
CA LYS A 229 2.75 -5.16 18.87
C LYS A 229 2.01 -4.32 17.84
N LEU A 230 0.69 -4.47 17.81
CA LEU A 230 -0.21 -3.56 17.09
C LEU A 230 -0.45 -2.32 17.96
N ALA A 231 -0.56 -1.14 17.35
CA ALA A 231 -0.91 0.09 18.05
C ALA A 231 -1.50 1.15 17.11
N THR A 232 -2.08 2.20 17.69
CA THR A 232 -2.38 3.45 16.98
C THR A 232 -1.39 4.54 17.38
N ALA A 233 -0.89 5.29 16.39
CA ALA A 233 0.00 6.42 16.55
C ALA A 233 -0.70 7.76 16.20
N ASP A 234 0.06 8.84 16.09
CA ASP A 234 -0.44 10.16 15.71
C ASP A 234 -1.20 10.15 14.38
N LYS A 235 -2.09 11.14 14.19
CA LYS A 235 -2.90 11.32 12.97
C LYS A 235 -3.80 10.10 12.62
N GLY A 236 -4.08 9.21 13.57
CA GLY A 236 -4.88 7.99 13.34
C GLY A 236 -4.17 6.96 12.46
N ARG A 237 -2.84 6.89 12.57
CA ARG A 237 -2.03 5.88 11.91
C ARG A 237 -2.12 4.57 12.69
N VAL A 238 -2.38 3.46 12.02
CA VAL A 238 -2.22 2.13 12.61
C VAL A 238 -0.81 1.65 12.29
N VAL A 239 -0.10 1.21 13.34
CA VAL A 239 1.30 0.78 13.25
C VAL A 239 1.50 -0.60 13.87
N VAL A 240 2.50 -1.31 13.35
CA VAL A 240 3.05 -2.51 13.96
C VAL A 240 4.47 -2.22 14.41
N GLU A 241 4.74 -2.43 15.68
CA GLU A 241 6.08 -2.42 16.25
C GLU A 241 6.67 -3.83 16.21
N VAL A 242 7.93 -3.93 15.82
CA VAL A 242 8.74 -5.14 15.90
C VAL A 242 9.96 -4.84 16.76
N SER A 243 10.00 -5.42 17.96
CA SER A 243 11.12 -5.27 18.89
C SER A 243 12.32 -6.17 18.48
N PRO A 244 13.56 -5.81 18.88
CA PRO A 244 14.77 -6.61 18.63
C PRO A 244 14.68 -8.06 19.11
#